data_AF-A0AAN8CWI0-F1
#
_entry.id   AF-A0AAN8CWI0-F1
#
_cell.length_a   1.000
_cell.length_b   1.000
_cell.length_c   1.000
_cell.angle_alpha   90.00
_cell.angle_beta   90.00
_cell.angle_gamma   90.00
#
_symmetry.space_group_name_H-M   'P 1'
#
loop_
_entity.id
_entity.type
_entity.pdbx_description
1 polymer ?
#
loop_
_entity_poly.entity_id
_entity_poly.type
_entity_poly.pdbx_seq_one_letter_code
_entity_poly.pdbx_strand_id
1 'polypeptide(L)' 'MDKRLIIYAKLQIKGKVETCFLGNYDVHSGTAQCIFDKVDEGLRERDVKLSSIIGLGSGGASVMMGKRAELVLF' A
#
# COMPACT_ATOMS: atom_id res chain seq x y z
N MET A 1 19.71 5.70 5.75
CA MET A 1 19.02 6.96 5.45
C MET A 1 17.54 6.68 5.46
N ASP A 2 16.81 7.43 6.26
CA ASP A 2 15.35 7.34 6.31
C ASP A 2 14.77 7.80 4.97
N LYS A 3 13.65 7.17 4.59
CA LYS A 3 12.94 7.42 3.34
C LYS A 3 11.51 7.80 3.68
N ARG A 4 10.91 8.57 2.78
CA ARG A 4 9.51 8.95 2.91
C ARG A 4 8.64 8.00 2.09
N LEU A 5 7.67 7.37 2.73
CA LEU A 5 6.70 6.46 2.13
C LEU A 5 5.32 7.11 2.15
N ILE A 6 4.85 7.52 0.98
CA ILE A 6 3.50 8.05 0.79
C ILE A 6 2.63 6.92 0.22
N ILE A 7 1.52 6.63 0.88
CA ILE A 7 0.67 5.49 0.54
C ILE A 7 -0.71 5.97 0.11
N TYR A 8 -1.09 5.62 -1.12
CA TYR A 8 -2.47 5.69 -1.61
C TYR A 8 -2.94 4.26 -1.92
N ALA A 9 -4.15 3.90 -1.50
CA ALA A 9 -4.74 2.60 -1.76
C ALA A 9 -6.03 2.76 -2.57
N LYS A 10 -6.25 1.88 -3.56
CA LYS A 10 -7.57 1.68 -4.16
C LYS A 10 -8.29 0.60 -3.38
N LEU A 11 -9.41 0.95 -2.75
CA LEU A 11 -10.16 0.07 -1.88
C LEU A 11 -11.57 -0.11 -2.43
N GLN A 12 -12.12 -1.32 -2.31
CA GLN A 12 -13.54 -1.55 -2.56
C GLN A 12 -14.33 -1.35 -1.28
N ILE A 13 -15.09 -0.26 -1.20
CA ILE A 13 -15.94 0.09 -0.06
C ILE A 13 -17.38 0.08 -0.54
N LYS A 14 -18.23 -0.77 0.05
CA LYS A 14 -19.66 -0.90 -0.31
C LYS A 14 -19.91 -1.11 -1.82
N GLY A 15 -19.03 -1.87 -2.49
CA GLY A 15 -19.14 -2.17 -3.91
C GLY A 15 -18.64 -1.08 -4.86
N LYS A 16 -18.09 0.02 -4.35
CA LYS A 16 -17.43 1.07 -5.15
C LYS A 16 -15.93 1.04 -4.93
N VAL A 17 -15.17 1.28 -5.99
CA VAL A 17 -13.71 1.44 -5.91
C VAL A 17 -13.40 2.91 -5.65
N GLU A 18 -12.69 3.18 -4.55
CA GLU A 18 -12.27 4.53 -4.17
C GLU A 18 -10.76 4.57 -3.96
N THR A 19 -10.15 5.70 -4.32
CA THR A 19 -8.74 5.97 -4.00
C THR A 19 -8.69 6.69 -2.66
N CYS A 20 -8.03 6.09 -1.68
CA CYS A 20 -7.87 6.63 -0.34
C CYS A 20 -6.38 6.92 -0.08
N PHE A 21 -6.08 8.11 0.43
CA PHE A 21 -4.80 8.39 1.04
C PHE A 21 -4.70 7.65 2.37
N LEU A 22 -3.74 6.73 2.54
CA LEU A 22 -3.54 5.98 3.79
C LEU A 22 -2.63 6.72 4.77
N GLY A 23 -1.54 7.30 4.28
CA GLY A 23 -0.63 8.06 5.14
C GLY A 23 0.70 8.42 4.49
N ASN A 24 1.51 9.14 5.24
CA ASN A 24 2.84 9.61 4.86
C ASN A 24 3.78 9.29 6.02
N TYR A 25 4.64 8.30 5.83
CA TYR A 25 5.43 7.69 6.89
C TYR A 25 6.91 7.87 6.62
N ASP A 26 7.66 8.13 7.68
CA ASP A 26 9.11 7.96 7.65
C ASP A 26 9.43 6.47 7.86
N VAL A 27 10.20 5.90 6.93
CA VAL A 27 10.62 4.50 6.98
C VAL A 27 12.13 4.42 6.97
N HIS A 28 12.68 3.64 7.90
CA HIS A 28 14.12 3.45 8.04
C HIS A 28 14.73 2.60 6.91
N SER A 29 13.90 1.95 6.09
CA SER A 29 14.31 1.08 5.00
C SER A 29 13.32 1.09 3.84
N GLY A 30 13.82 1.00 2.61
CA GLY A 30 13.00 0.87 1.40
C GLY A 30 12.77 -0.59 0.98
N THR A 31 13.00 -1.55 1.87
CA THR A 31 12.75 -2.97 1.59
C THR A 31 11.26 -3.24 1.42
N ALA A 32 10.92 -4.24 0.62
CA ALA A 32 9.53 -4.65 0.41
C ALA A 32 8.82 -5.02 1.72
N GLN A 33 9.54 -5.59 2.70
CA GLN A 33 8.97 -5.92 4.00
C GLN A 33 8.63 -4.67 4.81
N CYS A 34 9.54 -3.69 4.91
CA CYS A 34 9.29 -2.46 5.63
C CYS A 34 8.10 -1.66 5.04
N ILE A 35 8.00 -1.66 3.70
CA ILE A 35 6.86 -1.04 3.01
C ILE A 35 5.57 -1.81 3.31
N PHE A 36 5.59 -3.14 3.24
CA PHE A 36 4.43 -3.98 3.54
C PHE A 36 3.92 -3.77 4.96
N ASP A 37 4.82 -3.76 5.96
CA ASP A 37 4.45 -3.58 7.37
C ASP A 37 3.74 -2.24 7.59
N LYS A 38 4.20 -1.16 6.93
CA LYS A 38 3.56 0.15 7.00
C LYS A 38 2.23 0.24 6.26
N VAL A 39 2.08 -0.50 5.16
CA VAL A 39 0.78 -0.66 4.50
C VAL A 39 -0.20 -1.38 5.42
N ASP A 40 0.19 -2.50 6.04
CA ASP A 40 -0.66 -3.26 6.98
C ASP A 40 -1.07 -2.41 8.18
N GLU A 41 -0.13 -1.68 8.78
CA GLU A 41 -0.38 -0.73 9.88
C GLU A 41 -1.43 0.32 9.47
N GLY A 42 -1.23 1.01 8.34
CA GLY A 42 -2.15 2.06 7.89
C GLY A 42 -3.55 1.54 7.48
N LEU A 43 -3.69 0.27 7.12
CA LEU A 43 -4.99 -0.34 6.86
C LEU A 43 -5.70 -0.72 8.16
N ARG A 44 -4.97 -1.27 9.13
CA ARG A 44 -5.50 -1.63 10.45
C ARG A 44 -6.01 -0.41 11.21
N GLU A 45 -5.31 0.71 11.11
CA GLU A 45 -5.76 2.00 11.65
C GLU A 45 -7.11 2.46 11.09
N ARG A 46 -7.48 1.97 9.91
CA ARG A 46 -8.73 2.34 9.21
C ARG A 46 -9.80 1.25 9.25
N ASP A 47 -9.57 0.17 10.01
CA ASP A 47 -10.41 -1.02 10.03
C ASP A 47 -10.63 -1.62 8.63
N VAL A 48 -9.62 -1.50 7.77
CA VAL A 48 -9.61 -2.05 6.42
C VAL A 48 -8.85 -3.36 6.43
N LYS A 49 -9.48 -4.44 5.95
CA LYS A 49 -8.80 -5.73 5.82
C LYS A 49 -7.82 -5.68 4.65
N LEU A 50 -6.62 -6.24 4.83
CA LEU A 50 -5.65 -6.39 3.74
C LEU A 50 -6.26 -7.06 2.49
N SER A 51 -7.20 -7.99 2.69
CA SER A 51 -7.94 -8.67 1.62
C SER A 51 -8.84 -7.77 0.77
N SER A 52 -9.15 -6.55 1.20
CA SER A 52 -9.91 -5.59 0.38
C SER A 52 -9.03 -4.75 -0.55
N ILE A 53 -7.70 -4.92 -0.50
CA ILE A 53 -6.81 -4.30 -1.47
C ILE A 53 -6.83 -5.11 -2.76
N ILE A 54 -7.22 -4.43 -3.83
CA ILE A 54 -7.32 -4.99 -5.18
C ILE A 54 -6.08 -4.71 -6.04
N GLY A 55 -5.08 -3.99 -5.50
CA GLY A 55 -3.82 -3.70 -6.18
C GLY A 55 -2.97 -2.69 -5.42
N LEU A 56 -1.64 -2.81 -5.56
CA LEU A 56 -0.66 -1.86 -5.05
C LEU A 56 0.16 -1.33 -6.23
N GLY A 57 0.09 -0.02 -6.48
CA GLY A 57 0.91 0.66 -7.47
C GLY A 57 2.07 1.39 -6.79
N SER A 58 3.21 1.49 -7.47
CA SER A 58 4.31 2.35 -7.05
C SER A 58 4.76 3.23 -8.20
N GLY A 59 4.92 4.52 -7.94
CA GLY A 59 5.57 5.46 -8.87
C GLY A 59 7.06 5.15 -8.96
N GLY A 60 7.43 4.17 -9.79
CA GLY A 60 8.82 3.88 -10.15
C GLY A 60 9.64 3.06 -9.15
N ALA A 61 9.07 2.53 -8.06
CA ALA A 61 9.83 1.66 -7.16
C ALA A 61 9.75 0.19 -7.61
N SER A 62 10.83 -0.32 -8.21
CA SER A 62 10.97 -1.72 -8.66
C SER A 62 10.74 -2.79 -7.57
N VAL A 63 10.67 -2.39 -6.30
CA VAL A 63 10.62 -3.27 -5.12
C VAL A 63 9.25 -3.93 -4.86
N MET A 64 8.16 -3.45 -5.49
CA MET A 64 6.80 -3.97 -5.24
C MET A 64 6.32 -5.04 -6.26
N MET A 65 7.16 -5.40 -7.22
CA MET A 65 6.81 -6.37 -8.29
C MET A 65 6.73 -7.84 -7.80
N GLY A 66 7.13 -8.13 -6.56
CA GLY A 66 7.45 -9.50 -6.11
C GLY A 66 6.45 -10.21 -5.19
N LYS A 67 5.42 -9.54 -4.64
CA LYS A 67 4.42 -10.21 -3.77
C LYS A 67 3.07 -10.30 -4.48
N ARG A 68 2.78 -11.49 -5.01
CA ARG A 68 1.56 -11.85 -5.75
C ARG A 68 0.30 -11.68 -4.89
N ALA A 69 -0.40 -10.57 -5.08
CA ALA A 69 -1.84 -10.53 -5.30
C ALA A 69 -2.01 -9.82 -6.65
N GLU A 70 -2.89 -10.32 -7.51
CA GLU A 70 -3.05 -9.91 -8.92
C GLU A 70 -2.88 -8.40 -9.12
N LEU A 71 -1.74 -8.03 -9.72
CA LEU A 71 -1.28 -6.66 -9.81
C LEU A 71 -1.95 -6.02 -11.03
N VAL A 72 -3.05 -5.30 -10.82
CA VAL A 72 -3.67 -4.48 -11.87
C VAL A 72 -2.94 -3.13 -11.92
N LEU A 73 -2.17 -2.94 -13.00
CA LEU A 73 -1.52 -1.68 -13.35
C LEU A 73 -2.56 -0.65 -13.80
N PHE A 74 -2.60 0.50 -13.12
CA PHE A 74 -3.12 1.76 -13.63
C PHE A 74 -2.15 2.87 -13.26
#